data_AF-A4HMH9-F1
#
_entry.id   AF-A4HMH9-F1
#
_cell.length_a   1.000
_cell.length_b   1.000
_cell.length_c   1.000
_cell.angle_alpha   90.00
_cell.angle_beta   90.00
_cell.angle_gamma   90.00
#
_symmetry.space_group_name_H-M   'P 1'
#
loop_
_entity.id
_entity.type
_entity.pdbx_description
1 polymer ?
#
loop_
_entity_poly.entity_id
_entity_poly.type
_entity_poly.pdbx_seq_one_letter_code
_entity_poly.pdbx_strand_id
1 'polypeptide(L)'
;MADLLDILGIGAMMSLVPMLANGLLSVKRPPRVDINAGRRLIHTVRPIIPYRAPVPYTGGRVRALFIGINYTGTGNELQGCVNDVRLMLGTLQQISFPISECCILVDDPSFPGFTGMPTRENIIKHMLWLTSNLRPGDVLFFHFSGHGGQTRATQDSQEKYDQCLIPLDHRKNGSILDDDLFLMLVAPLPPGVRMTCVFDCCHSASMLDLPFSYVAPRMGNGGVREHMQQVRRGNYSNGDVVMFSGCTDSGTSADVHNGGHANGAATLAFTWSLLNTHGFSYLNILLKTREELRKKGRVQVPQLTSSKPIDLYKPFSLFGMVTVNASMMHFVPQQFQQRPQNLPPQAMPPPAGYPAYAPPPPQGYYPPPQDQRWSHGYPAEGVPVQGIPLQRTTLGVPQNPPSQYSPAPPAGQYAPRQPQQVPPAQYTFSSVPPR
;
A
#
# COMPACT_ATOMS: atom_id res chain seq x y z
N MET A 1 -29.61 -28.54 0.85
CA MET A 1 -30.27 -27.31 0.33
C MET A 1 -30.89 -26.52 1.47
N ALA A 2 -30.08 -26.08 2.43
CA ALA A 2 -30.50 -25.20 3.52
C ALA A 2 -29.55 -23.99 3.72
N ASP A 3 -28.52 -23.84 2.88
CA ASP A 3 -27.48 -22.80 3.02
C ASP A 3 -27.61 -21.65 2.01
N LEU A 4 -28.76 -21.50 1.34
CA LEU A 4 -28.95 -20.42 0.35
C LEU A 4 -30.02 -19.38 0.75
N LEU A 5 -30.69 -19.55 1.88
CA LEU A 5 -31.81 -18.69 2.29
C LEU A 5 -31.52 -17.72 3.44
N ASP A 6 -30.33 -17.77 4.06
CA ASP A 6 -29.89 -16.76 5.03
C ASP A 6 -29.33 -15.47 4.38
N ILE A 7 -29.31 -15.40 3.05
CA ILE A 7 -28.81 -14.23 2.30
C ILE A 7 -29.92 -13.21 2.00
N LEU A 8 -31.20 -13.52 2.24
CA LEU A 8 -32.33 -12.64 1.86
C LEU A 8 -33.24 -12.22 3.02
N GLY A 9 -32.77 -12.40 4.26
CA GLY A 9 -33.65 -12.39 5.44
C GLY A 9 -33.35 -11.37 6.53
N ILE A 10 -32.51 -10.35 6.32
CA ILE A 10 -32.41 -9.22 7.26
C ILE A 10 -32.21 -7.97 6.41
N GLY A 11 -33.25 -7.14 6.33
CA GLY A 11 -33.07 -5.73 5.99
C GLY A 11 -32.09 -5.15 6.99
N ALA A 12 -30.81 -5.12 6.62
CA ALA A 12 -29.78 -4.50 7.41
C ALA A 12 -30.17 -3.02 7.47
N MET A 13 -30.70 -2.59 8.61
CA MET A 13 -30.62 -1.19 8.98
C MET A 13 -29.15 -0.79 8.79
N MET A 14 -28.86 -0.06 7.70
CA MET A 14 -27.52 0.41 7.36
C MET A 14 -27.14 1.48 8.39
N SER A 15 -26.75 1.03 9.57
CA SER A 15 -26.26 1.90 10.63
C SER A 15 -24.92 2.46 10.17
N LEU A 16 -24.92 3.76 9.87
CA LEU A 16 -23.73 4.55 9.60
C LEU A 16 -22.83 4.50 10.83
N VAL A 17 -21.55 4.17 10.64
CA VAL A 17 -20.56 4.41 11.70
C VAL A 17 -20.33 5.92 11.75
N PRO A 18 -20.48 6.59 12.90
CA PRO A 18 -20.37 8.04 12.96
C PRO A 18 -19.02 8.53 12.43
N MET A 19 -19.07 9.35 11.39
CA MET A 19 -17.90 10.08 10.89
C MET A 19 -17.79 11.39 11.67
N LEU A 20 -16.60 11.66 12.18
CA LEU A 20 -16.29 12.87 12.91
C LEU A 20 -16.04 14.03 11.95
N ALA A 21 -16.09 15.26 12.45
CA ALA A 21 -15.85 16.46 11.65
C ALA A 21 -14.47 16.48 10.96
N ASN A 22 -13.51 15.71 11.49
CA ASN A 22 -12.16 15.56 10.94
C ASN A 22 -12.04 14.42 9.89
N GLY A 23 -13.15 13.79 9.50
CA GLY A 23 -13.20 12.74 8.50
C GLY A 23 -12.79 11.34 9.00
N LEU A 24 -12.57 11.16 10.31
CA LEU A 24 -12.33 9.85 10.91
C LEU A 24 -13.62 9.15 11.29
N LEU A 25 -13.64 7.83 11.17
CA LEU A 25 -14.68 7.02 11.78
C LEU A 25 -14.47 6.90 13.29
N SER A 26 -15.49 7.21 14.08
CA SER A 26 -15.50 6.92 15.52
C SER A 26 -15.88 5.46 15.74
N VAL A 27 -14.92 4.63 16.15
CA VAL A 27 -15.11 3.18 16.28
C VAL A 27 -14.93 2.69 17.71
N LYS A 28 -15.58 1.55 18.02
CA LYS A 28 -15.31 0.82 19.26
C LYS A 28 -13.87 0.34 19.27
N ARG A 29 -13.23 0.36 20.44
CA ARG A 29 -11.86 -0.12 20.60
C ARG A 29 -11.81 -1.61 20.24
N PRO A 30 -10.95 -2.02 19.28
CA PRO A 30 -10.85 -3.42 18.90
C PRO A 30 -10.02 -4.20 19.93
N PRO A 31 -10.13 -5.55 19.95
CA PRO A 31 -9.13 -6.37 20.62
C PRO A 31 -7.76 -6.18 19.96
N ARG A 32 -6.69 -6.23 20.75
CA ARG A 32 -5.31 -6.16 20.24
C ARG A 32 -5.03 -7.30 19.26
N VAL A 33 -4.12 -7.08 18.31
CA VAL A 33 -3.71 -8.11 17.35
C VAL A 33 -2.91 -9.22 18.04
N ASP A 34 -3.33 -10.47 17.86
CA ASP A 34 -2.49 -11.63 18.18
C ASP A 34 -1.46 -11.87 17.05
N ILE A 35 -0.27 -11.30 17.22
CA ILE A 35 0.83 -11.39 16.26
C ILE A 35 1.26 -12.85 16.03
N ASN A 36 1.21 -13.70 17.07
CA ASN A 36 1.62 -15.10 16.94
C ASN A 36 0.60 -15.90 16.13
N ALA A 37 -0.70 -15.64 16.32
CA ALA A 37 -1.74 -16.20 15.46
C ALA A 37 -1.58 -15.75 14.01
N GLY A 38 -1.37 -14.45 13.78
CA GLY A 38 -1.14 -13.92 12.44
C GLY A 38 0.10 -14.54 11.76
N ARG A 39 1.20 -14.74 12.51
CA ARG A 39 2.43 -15.38 12.00
C ARG A 39 2.20 -16.81 11.55
N ARG A 40 1.34 -17.57 12.24
CA ARG A 40 0.97 -18.94 11.81
C ARG A 40 0.27 -18.94 10.46
N LEU A 41 -0.35 -17.84 10.03
CA LEU A 41 -1.05 -17.74 8.75
C LEU A 41 -0.17 -17.25 7.59
N ILE A 42 1.08 -16.81 7.83
CA ILE A 42 1.97 -16.27 6.79
C ILE A 42 2.18 -17.27 5.64
N HIS A 43 2.27 -18.56 5.95
CA HIS A 43 2.46 -19.62 4.96
C HIS A 43 1.30 -19.76 3.95
N THR A 44 0.15 -19.13 4.23
CA THR A 44 -1.01 -19.09 3.34
C THR A 44 -0.95 -17.95 2.31
N VAL A 45 -0.08 -16.97 2.52
CA VAL A 45 0.07 -15.84 1.60
C VAL A 45 0.65 -16.32 0.27
N ARG A 46 0.09 -15.83 -0.84
CA ARG A 46 0.47 -16.18 -2.22
C ARG A 46 0.83 -14.89 -2.96
N PRO A 47 2.08 -14.41 -2.84
CA PRO A 47 2.49 -13.22 -3.55
C PRO A 47 2.60 -13.45 -5.05
N ILE A 48 2.48 -12.37 -5.80
CA ILE A 48 2.62 -12.33 -7.26
C ILE A 48 3.79 -11.45 -7.67
N ILE A 49 4.19 -11.52 -8.93
CA ILE A 49 5.02 -10.50 -9.57
C ILE A 49 4.06 -9.60 -10.37
N PRO A 50 3.88 -8.31 -10.00
CA PRO A 50 2.83 -7.48 -10.59
C PRO A 50 3.17 -7.05 -12.03
N TYR A 51 4.46 -6.92 -12.34
CA TYR A 51 5.00 -6.62 -13.67
C TYR A 51 6.49 -6.98 -13.68
N ARG A 52 7.10 -7.09 -14.87
CA ARG A 52 8.53 -7.38 -15.02
C ARG A 52 9.31 -6.08 -15.18
N ALA A 53 10.18 -5.75 -14.22
CA ALA A 53 11.14 -4.67 -14.39
C ALA A 53 12.27 -5.11 -15.34
N PRO A 54 12.84 -4.19 -16.16
CA PRO A 54 13.89 -4.53 -17.12
C PRO A 54 15.20 -5.01 -16.47
N VAL A 55 15.50 -4.52 -15.27
CA VAL A 55 16.73 -4.84 -14.53
C VAL A 55 16.35 -5.34 -13.14
N PRO A 56 16.85 -6.52 -12.71
CA PRO A 56 16.58 -7.04 -11.38
C PRO A 56 17.36 -6.25 -10.31
N TYR A 57 16.77 -6.09 -9.13
CA TYR A 57 17.49 -5.59 -7.96
C TYR A 57 18.35 -6.70 -7.37
N THR A 58 19.63 -6.40 -7.11
CA THR A 58 20.61 -7.39 -6.61
C THR A 58 20.91 -7.25 -5.12
N GLY A 59 20.39 -6.20 -4.47
CA GLY A 59 20.65 -5.94 -3.04
C GLY A 59 19.84 -6.80 -2.08
N GLY A 60 18.78 -7.45 -2.54
CA GLY A 60 17.85 -8.22 -1.72
C GLY A 60 16.51 -8.44 -2.42
N ARG A 61 15.48 -8.79 -1.66
CA ARG A 61 14.10 -8.87 -2.16
C ARG A 61 13.47 -7.49 -2.18
N VAL A 62 12.55 -7.29 -3.13
CA VAL A 62 11.68 -6.13 -3.16
C VAL A 62 10.25 -6.61 -2.95
N ARG A 63 9.73 -6.42 -1.73
CA ARG A 63 8.36 -6.82 -1.39
C ARG A 63 7.43 -5.63 -1.35
N ALA A 64 6.21 -5.81 -1.82
CA ALA A 64 5.19 -4.78 -1.77
C ALA A 64 3.84 -5.30 -1.26
N LEU A 65 3.13 -4.47 -0.50
CA LEU A 65 1.76 -4.70 -0.08
C LEU A 65 0.92 -3.46 -0.40
N PHE A 66 -0.11 -3.65 -1.21
CA PHE A 66 -1.09 -2.62 -1.57
C PHE A 66 -2.44 -2.97 -0.97
N ILE A 67 -3.09 -2.01 -0.33
CA ILE A 67 -4.39 -2.15 0.28
C ILE A 67 -5.27 -0.97 -0.15
N GLY A 68 -6.38 -1.24 -0.83
CA GLY A 68 -7.34 -0.22 -1.26
C GLY A 68 -8.75 -0.66 -0.92
N ILE A 69 -9.47 0.13 -0.14
CA ILE A 69 -10.80 -0.26 0.37
C ILE A 69 -11.82 0.81 0.03
N ASN A 70 -12.76 0.50 -0.86
CA ASN A 70 -13.89 1.35 -1.20
C ASN A 70 -15.08 1.18 -0.24
N TYR A 71 -15.15 0.09 0.53
CA TYR A 71 -16.30 -0.24 1.38
C TYR A 71 -17.62 -0.30 0.59
N THR A 72 -17.55 -0.83 -0.64
CA THR A 72 -18.67 -0.86 -1.59
C THR A 72 -19.92 -1.54 -1.01
N GLY A 73 -21.08 -0.91 -1.19
CA GLY A 73 -22.35 -1.41 -0.67
C GLY A 73 -22.56 -1.16 0.82
N THR A 74 -21.78 -0.28 1.43
CA THR A 74 -21.92 0.09 2.84
C THR A 74 -22.20 1.58 3.04
N GLY A 75 -22.69 1.99 4.21
CA GLY A 75 -22.97 3.40 4.50
C GLY A 75 -21.73 4.31 4.51
N ASN A 76 -20.52 3.75 4.55
CA ASN A 76 -19.27 4.51 4.55
C ASN A 76 -18.49 4.33 3.23
N GLU A 77 -19.19 4.13 2.12
CA GLU A 77 -18.57 3.88 0.81
C GLU A 77 -17.68 5.05 0.33
N LEU A 78 -16.56 4.69 -0.29
CA LEU A 78 -15.59 5.53 -0.97
C LEU A 78 -15.45 5.05 -2.41
N GLN A 79 -15.03 5.92 -3.32
CA GLN A 79 -14.95 5.60 -4.76
C GLN A 79 -13.51 5.60 -5.31
N GLY A 80 -12.53 6.06 -4.52
CA GLY A 80 -11.17 6.34 -5.00
C GLY A 80 -10.11 5.31 -4.63
N CYS A 81 -10.29 4.54 -3.55
CA CYS A 81 -9.19 3.83 -2.90
C CYS A 81 -8.63 2.69 -3.74
N VAL A 82 -9.49 1.94 -4.44
CA VAL A 82 -9.05 0.91 -5.39
C VAL A 82 -8.34 1.54 -6.61
N ASN A 83 -8.77 2.73 -7.03
CA ASN A 83 -8.12 3.46 -8.12
C ASN A 83 -6.76 4.02 -7.71
N ASP A 84 -6.59 4.43 -6.45
CA ASP A 84 -5.29 4.84 -5.90
C ASP A 84 -4.28 3.69 -5.95
N VAL A 85 -4.69 2.45 -5.63
CA VAL A 85 -3.84 1.26 -5.77
C VAL A 85 -3.43 1.05 -7.23
N ARG A 86 -4.37 1.20 -8.17
CA ARG A 86 -4.08 1.11 -9.62
C ARG A 86 -3.07 2.17 -10.06
N LEU A 87 -3.24 3.42 -9.62
CA LEU A 87 -2.34 4.53 -9.95
C LEU A 87 -0.93 4.30 -9.38
N MET A 88 -0.83 3.83 -8.13
CA MET A 88 0.46 3.55 -7.50
C MET A 88 1.20 2.42 -8.21
N LEU A 89 0.53 1.30 -8.50
CA LEU A 89 1.11 0.17 -9.24
C LEU A 89 1.60 0.58 -10.63
N GLY A 90 0.77 1.32 -11.38
CA GLY A 90 1.14 1.84 -12.70
C GLY A 90 2.33 2.80 -12.65
N THR A 91 2.39 3.66 -11.63
CA THR A 91 3.53 4.56 -11.43
C THR A 91 4.82 3.81 -11.12
N LEU A 92 4.76 2.83 -10.20
CA LEU A 92 5.92 2.00 -9.85
C LEU A 92 6.40 1.18 -11.05
N GLN A 93 5.47 0.69 -11.89
CA GLN A 93 5.80 0.04 -13.15
C GLN A 93 6.49 1.00 -14.12
N GLN A 94 5.98 2.22 -14.28
CA GLN A 94 6.54 3.24 -15.16
C GLN A 94 7.96 3.63 -14.76
N ILE A 95 8.23 3.74 -13.47
CA ILE A 95 9.61 3.99 -12.96
C ILE A 95 10.44 2.70 -12.85
N SER A 96 9.98 1.58 -13.41
CA SER A 96 10.70 0.29 -13.41
C SER A 96 11.10 -0.20 -12.01
N PHE A 97 10.27 0.07 -10.99
CA PHE A 97 10.53 -0.40 -9.63
C PHE A 97 10.46 -1.94 -9.56
N PRO A 98 11.53 -2.66 -9.22
CA PRO A 98 11.66 -4.09 -9.48
C PRO A 98 11.03 -4.96 -8.39
N ILE A 99 9.71 -4.86 -8.21
CA ILE A 99 8.96 -5.66 -7.23
C ILE A 99 9.09 -7.15 -7.56
N SER A 100 9.69 -7.92 -6.64
CA SER A 100 9.89 -9.36 -6.78
C SER A 100 8.77 -10.18 -6.12
N GLU A 101 8.10 -9.64 -5.11
CA GLU A 101 6.93 -10.26 -4.47
C GLU A 101 5.91 -9.19 -4.06
N CYS A 102 4.66 -9.36 -4.47
CA CYS A 102 3.60 -8.37 -4.26
C CYS A 102 2.32 -9.03 -3.75
N CYS A 103 1.63 -8.39 -2.81
CA CYS A 103 0.25 -8.71 -2.48
C CYS A 103 -0.63 -7.47 -2.66
N ILE A 104 -1.83 -7.69 -3.19
CA ILE A 104 -2.83 -6.66 -3.49
C ILE A 104 -4.14 -7.06 -2.82
N LEU A 105 -4.55 -6.29 -1.80
CA LEU A 105 -5.81 -6.47 -1.08
C LEU A 105 -6.77 -5.35 -1.44
N VAL A 106 -7.79 -5.66 -2.23
CA VAL A 106 -8.82 -4.68 -2.63
C VAL A 106 -10.20 -5.29 -2.54
N ASP A 107 -11.23 -4.49 -2.31
CA ASP A 107 -12.63 -4.96 -2.28
C ASP A 107 -13.28 -5.03 -3.67
N ASP A 108 -12.45 -5.16 -4.71
CA ASP A 108 -12.82 -5.47 -6.09
C ASP A 108 -12.07 -6.73 -6.56
N PRO A 109 -12.70 -7.92 -6.51
CA PRO A 109 -12.07 -9.17 -6.95
C PRO A 109 -11.70 -9.23 -8.43
N SER A 110 -12.22 -8.31 -9.27
CA SER A 110 -11.87 -8.23 -10.68
C SER A 110 -10.52 -7.54 -10.94
N PHE A 111 -9.92 -6.95 -9.90
CA PHE A 111 -8.67 -6.23 -10.00
C PHE A 111 -7.52 -7.15 -10.47
N PRO A 112 -6.75 -6.75 -11.50
CA PRO A 112 -5.61 -7.55 -11.99
C PRO A 112 -4.56 -7.81 -10.90
N GLY A 113 -4.27 -9.08 -10.65
CA GLY A 113 -3.32 -9.47 -9.60
C GLY A 113 -3.90 -9.45 -8.18
N PHE A 114 -5.23 -9.41 -8.03
CA PHE A 114 -5.93 -9.57 -6.76
C PHE A 114 -5.38 -10.77 -5.97
N THR A 115 -5.01 -10.53 -4.71
CA THR A 115 -4.51 -11.59 -3.80
C THR A 115 -5.46 -11.90 -2.65
N GLY A 116 -6.44 -11.03 -2.37
CA GLY A 116 -7.45 -11.28 -1.35
C GLY A 116 -8.28 -10.06 -0.99
N MET A 117 -9.40 -10.29 -0.30
CA MET A 117 -10.22 -9.22 0.25
C MET A 117 -9.50 -8.51 1.42
N PRO A 118 -9.67 -7.19 1.62
CA PRO A 118 -9.03 -6.44 2.70
C PRO A 118 -9.80 -6.60 4.03
N THR A 119 -10.00 -7.85 4.46
CA THR A 119 -10.51 -8.18 5.79
C THR A 119 -9.45 -7.98 6.86
N ARG A 120 -9.85 -7.85 8.13
CA ARG A 120 -8.93 -7.65 9.24
C ARG A 120 -7.86 -8.74 9.31
N GLU A 121 -8.26 -10.01 9.19
CA GLU A 121 -7.34 -11.15 9.20
C GLU A 121 -6.37 -11.09 8.01
N ASN A 122 -6.88 -10.78 6.82
CA ASN A 122 -6.05 -10.69 5.62
C ASN A 122 -5.04 -9.54 5.74
N ILE A 123 -5.46 -8.36 6.22
CA ILE A 123 -4.55 -7.24 6.42
C ILE A 123 -3.43 -7.61 7.40
N ILE A 124 -3.79 -8.18 8.57
CA ILE A 124 -2.82 -8.61 9.58
C ILE A 124 -1.82 -9.62 9.02
N LYS A 125 -2.30 -10.71 8.39
CA LYS A 125 -1.41 -11.77 7.90
C LYS A 125 -0.49 -11.28 6.76
N HIS A 126 -0.96 -10.38 5.91
CA HIS A 126 -0.15 -9.84 4.82
C HIS A 126 0.86 -8.79 5.30
N MET A 127 0.53 -7.98 6.32
CA MET A 127 1.52 -7.11 6.98
C MET A 127 2.63 -7.92 7.64
N LEU A 128 2.27 -9.00 8.33
CA LEU A 128 3.24 -9.92 8.94
C LEU A 128 4.06 -10.69 7.90
N TRP A 129 3.47 -11.03 6.74
CA TRP A 129 4.21 -11.59 5.61
C TRP A 129 5.23 -10.58 5.06
N LEU A 130 4.83 -9.32 4.88
CA LEU A 130 5.68 -8.25 4.36
C LEU A 130 6.96 -8.12 5.18
N THR A 131 6.86 -8.24 6.51
CA THR A 131 7.99 -8.11 7.45
C THR A 131 8.63 -9.45 7.86
N SER A 132 8.27 -10.55 7.20
CA SER A 132 8.79 -11.88 7.54
C SER A 132 10.17 -12.17 6.92
N ASN A 133 11.04 -12.83 7.71
CA ASN A 133 12.32 -13.39 7.26
C ASN A 133 13.26 -12.37 6.59
N LEU A 134 13.19 -11.10 6.97
CA LEU A 134 13.93 -9.99 6.34
C LEU A 134 15.45 -10.12 6.52
N ARG A 135 16.20 -9.60 5.54
CA ARG A 135 17.66 -9.53 5.55
C ARG A 135 18.13 -8.11 5.19
N PRO A 136 19.32 -7.69 5.65
CA PRO A 136 19.91 -6.43 5.21
C PRO A 136 19.94 -6.33 3.67
N GLY A 137 19.49 -5.21 3.14
CA GLY A 137 19.35 -4.99 1.70
C GLY A 137 17.95 -5.25 1.13
N ASP A 138 17.05 -5.91 1.88
CA ASP A 138 15.64 -6.01 1.45
C ASP A 138 14.97 -4.62 1.42
N VAL A 139 14.11 -4.42 0.41
CA VAL A 139 13.33 -3.20 0.20
C VAL A 139 11.85 -3.53 0.27
N LEU A 140 11.12 -2.76 1.06
CA LEU A 140 9.69 -2.93 1.30
C LEU A 140 8.92 -1.70 0.83
N PHE A 141 7.77 -1.92 0.20
CA PHE A 141 6.82 -0.87 -0.16
C PHE A 141 5.45 -1.20 0.42
N PHE A 142 4.85 -0.25 1.14
CA PHE A 142 3.52 -0.40 1.71
C PHE A 142 2.64 0.77 1.26
N HIS A 143 1.47 0.47 0.72
CA HIS A 143 0.48 1.47 0.34
C HIS A 143 -0.89 1.11 0.90
N PHE A 144 -1.51 2.07 1.57
CA PHE A 144 -2.87 1.97 2.06
C PHE A 144 -3.69 3.17 1.59
N SER A 145 -4.88 2.92 1.03
CA SER A 145 -5.92 3.92 0.79
C SER A 145 -7.26 3.40 1.31
N GLY A 146 -7.94 4.20 2.12
CA GLY A 146 -9.20 3.82 2.78
C GLY A 146 -9.51 4.72 3.98
N HIS A 147 -10.51 4.34 4.78
CA HIS A 147 -10.82 5.05 6.01
C HIS A 147 -9.73 4.89 7.08
N GLY A 148 -9.43 6.02 7.73
CA GLY A 148 -8.88 6.05 9.07
C GLY A 148 -10.01 6.19 10.09
N GLY A 149 -9.81 5.68 11.29
CA GLY A 149 -10.71 5.92 12.41
C GLY A 149 -9.96 6.23 13.68
N GLN A 150 -10.71 6.57 14.72
CA GLN A 150 -10.20 6.77 16.05
C GLN A 150 -11.06 6.05 17.09
N THR A 151 -10.43 5.71 18.20
CA THR A 151 -11.11 5.16 19.37
C THR A 151 -10.56 5.77 20.65
N ARG A 152 -11.30 5.70 21.75
CA ARG A 152 -10.85 6.25 23.04
C ARG A 152 -9.63 5.46 23.54
N ALA A 153 -8.59 6.17 23.95
CA ALA A 153 -7.40 5.58 24.56
C ALA A 153 -7.77 4.90 25.89
N THR A 154 -7.18 3.74 26.18
CA THR A 154 -7.45 3.00 27.42
C THR A 154 -6.70 3.58 28.62
N GLN A 155 -5.42 3.94 28.44
CA GLN A 155 -4.51 4.34 29.52
C GLN A 155 -3.26 5.05 28.96
N ASP A 156 -3.38 6.20 28.30
CA ASP A 156 -2.18 7.00 28.00
C ASP A 156 -2.32 8.46 28.45
N SER A 157 -1.25 8.98 29.03
CA SER A 157 -1.13 10.34 29.54
C SER A 157 -0.83 11.36 28.43
N GLN A 158 -0.52 10.89 27.22
CA GLN A 158 -0.09 11.73 26.10
C GLN A 158 -1.15 11.91 25.00
N GLU A 159 -2.08 10.96 24.82
CA GLU A 159 -3.11 11.04 23.78
C GLU A 159 -4.50 10.64 24.28
N LYS A 160 -5.52 11.41 23.89
CA LYS A 160 -6.92 11.17 24.29
C LYS A 160 -7.59 10.07 23.44
N TYR A 161 -7.05 9.82 22.23
CA TYR A 161 -7.61 8.91 21.25
C TYR A 161 -6.49 8.20 20.49
N ASP A 162 -6.65 6.90 20.25
CA ASP A 162 -5.74 6.11 19.41
C ASP A 162 -6.29 6.10 17.97
N GLN A 163 -5.41 6.18 16.98
CA GLN A 163 -5.79 6.05 15.58
C GLN A 163 -5.89 4.59 15.18
N CYS A 164 -6.65 4.31 14.14
CA CYS A 164 -6.78 2.97 13.63
C CYS A 164 -7.05 2.92 12.13
N LEU A 165 -6.53 1.87 11.51
CA LEU A 165 -6.89 1.44 10.17
C LEU A 165 -8.22 0.70 10.22
N ILE A 166 -9.07 0.93 9.21
CA ILE A 166 -10.41 0.35 9.12
C ILE A 166 -10.44 -0.78 8.07
N PRO A 167 -10.50 -2.06 8.46
CA PRO A 167 -10.73 -3.15 7.51
C PRO A 167 -12.15 -3.14 6.92
N LEU A 168 -12.34 -3.85 5.82
CA LEU A 168 -13.65 -4.00 5.18
C LEU A 168 -14.72 -4.56 6.14
N ASP A 169 -14.32 -5.52 6.98
CA ASP A 169 -15.15 -6.24 7.94
C ASP A 169 -15.04 -5.70 9.38
N HIS A 170 -14.57 -4.46 9.56
CA HIS A 170 -14.32 -3.85 10.88
C HIS A 170 -15.55 -3.87 11.81
N ARG A 171 -16.77 -3.83 11.27
CA ARG A 171 -17.99 -3.93 12.08
C ARG A 171 -18.10 -5.24 12.85
N LYS A 172 -17.62 -6.33 12.25
CA LYS A 172 -17.63 -7.68 12.85
C LYS A 172 -16.34 -7.96 13.59
N ASN A 173 -15.20 -7.64 12.97
CA ASN A 173 -13.88 -8.10 13.44
C ASN A 173 -13.03 -7.00 14.09
N GLY A 174 -13.50 -5.76 14.11
CA GLY A 174 -12.81 -4.60 14.70
C GLY A 174 -11.85 -3.89 13.74
N SER A 175 -11.41 -2.70 14.13
CA SER A 175 -10.31 -1.97 13.47
C SER A 175 -8.93 -2.53 13.88
N ILE A 176 -7.86 -1.92 13.37
CA ILE A 176 -6.47 -2.23 13.73
C ILE A 176 -5.81 -0.96 14.25
N LEU A 177 -5.36 -0.96 15.50
CA LEU A 177 -4.73 0.20 16.15
C LEU A 177 -3.35 0.51 15.54
N ASP A 178 -2.97 1.79 15.51
CA ASP A 178 -1.63 2.29 15.18
C ASP A 178 -0.51 1.59 15.96
N ASP A 179 -0.68 1.37 17.26
CA ASP A 179 0.21 0.56 18.10
C ASP A 179 0.50 -0.83 17.47
N ASP A 180 -0.56 -1.52 17.03
CA ASP A 180 -0.44 -2.86 16.44
C ASP A 180 0.16 -2.78 15.04
N LEU A 181 -0.12 -1.72 14.27
CA LEU A 181 0.55 -1.45 13.00
C LEU A 181 2.05 -1.26 13.20
N PHE A 182 2.48 -0.49 14.20
CA PHE A 182 3.89 -0.32 14.55
C PHE A 182 4.56 -1.67 14.87
N LEU A 183 3.92 -2.49 15.70
CA LEU A 183 4.45 -3.81 16.09
C LEU A 183 4.55 -4.80 14.91
N MET A 184 3.68 -4.70 13.91
CA MET A 184 3.71 -5.57 12.72
C MET A 184 4.63 -5.06 11.61
N LEU A 185 4.68 -3.74 11.39
CA LEU A 185 5.31 -3.12 10.23
C LEU A 185 6.64 -2.44 10.50
N VAL A 186 6.91 -1.97 11.71
CA VAL A 186 8.06 -1.09 11.99
C VAL A 186 9.03 -1.71 12.99
N ALA A 187 8.53 -2.17 14.14
CA ALA A 187 9.33 -2.81 15.18
C ALA A 187 10.17 -4.02 14.71
N PRO A 188 9.69 -4.91 13.81
CA PRO A 188 10.44 -6.13 13.46
C PRO A 188 11.53 -5.90 12.41
N LEU A 189 11.69 -4.70 11.85
CA LEU A 189 12.62 -4.46 10.76
C LEU A 189 14.07 -4.46 11.26
N PRO A 190 14.95 -5.34 10.74
CA PRO A 190 16.36 -5.36 11.11
C PRO A 190 17.15 -4.21 10.47
N PRO A 191 18.40 -3.95 10.93
CA PRO A 191 19.27 -2.96 10.29
C PRO A 191 19.47 -3.25 8.80
N GLY A 192 19.52 -2.19 7.99
CA GLY A 192 19.77 -2.30 6.55
C GLY A 192 18.55 -2.66 5.70
N VAL A 193 17.37 -2.84 6.30
CA VAL A 193 16.10 -2.94 5.58
C VAL A 193 15.51 -1.55 5.37
N ARG A 194 15.02 -1.29 4.16
CA ARG A 194 14.39 -0.04 3.77
C ARG A 194 12.89 -0.26 3.56
N MET A 195 12.03 0.51 4.22
CA MET A 195 10.59 0.51 3.94
C MET A 195 10.09 1.91 3.59
N THR A 196 9.35 2.01 2.49
CA THR A 196 8.59 3.21 2.12
C THR A 196 7.10 2.94 2.26
N CYS A 197 6.42 3.76 3.06
CA CYS A 197 4.99 3.68 3.29
C CYS A 197 4.28 4.88 2.69
N VAL A 198 3.11 4.67 2.11
CA VAL A 198 2.20 5.73 1.66
C VAL A 198 0.83 5.44 2.26
N PHE A 199 0.34 6.34 3.10
CA PHE A 199 -1.02 6.25 3.65
C PHE A 199 -1.87 7.38 3.10
N ASP A 200 -2.95 7.01 2.44
CA ASP A 200 -3.98 7.91 1.94
C ASP A 200 -5.26 7.72 2.75
N CYS A 201 -5.25 8.29 3.95
CA CYS A 201 -6.38 8.30 4.87
C CYS A 201 -6.32 9.55 5.75
N CYS A 202 -7.46 9.93 6.32
CA CYS A 202 -7.55 11.01 7.30
C CYS A 202 -6.66 10.66 8.52
N HIS A 203 -5.90 11.64 9.04
CA HIS A 203 -4.96 11.48 10.16
C HIS A 203 -3.87 10.40 9.99
N SER A 204 -3.49 10.10 8.76
CA SER A 204 -2.42 9.14 8.44
C SER A 204 -1.08 9.44 9.12
N ALA A 205 -0.75 10.70 9.42
CA ALA A 205 0.54 11.12 9.93
C ALA A 205 1.05 10.35 11.16
N SER A 206 0.16 9.91 12.06
CA SER A 206 0.49 9.14 13.25
C SER A 206 0.26 7.63 13.11
N MET A 207 -0.21 7.14 11.96
CA MET A 207 -0.68 5.76 11.78
C MET A 207 0.39 4.67 12.02
N LEU A 208 1.67 5.04 12.01
CA LEU A 208 2.80 4.15 12.32
C LEU A 208 3.62 4.60 13.54
N ASP A 209 3.17 5.64 14.27
CA ASP A 209 3.83 6.21 15.45
C ASP A 209 5.34 6.45 15.31
N LEU A 210 5.75 6.96 14.14
CA LEU A 210 7.15 7.22 13.86
C LEU A 210 7.68 8.44 14.65
N PRO A 211 8.92 8.40 15.17
CA PRO A 211 9.43 9.39 16.11
C PRO A 211 9.81 10.73 15.48
N PHE A 212 10.06 10.77 14.17
CA PHE A 212 10.46 11.99 13.46
C PHE A 212 9.42 12.38 12.41
N SER A 213 9.11 13.67 12.34
CA SER A 213 8.16 14.25 11.39
C SER A 213 8.69 15.51 10.75
N TYR A 214 8.33 15.75 9.49
CA TYR A 214 8.49 17.02 8.82
C TYR A 214 7.24 17.33 8.00
N VAL A 215 6.71 18.53 8.20
CA VAL A 215 5.58 19.08 7.46
C VAL A 215 6.13 20.25 6.65
N ALA A 216 6.00 20.19 5.32
CA ALA A 216 6.47 21.27 4.48
C ALA A 216 5.76 22.58 4.85
N PRO A 217 6.45 23.72 5.05
CA PRO A 217 5.82 24.98 5.45
C PRO A 217 5.05 25.66 4.31
N ARG A 218 4.21 26.66 4.65
CA ARG A 218 3.38 27.43 3.68
C ARG A 218 4.21 28.32 2.76
N MET A 219 5.30 28.87 3.29
CA MET A 219 6.33 29.63 2.58
C MET A 219 7.69 29.16 3.11
N GLY A 220 8.73 29.23 2.28
CA GLY A 220 10.09 28.93 2.73
C GLY A 220 10.47 29.88 3.87
N ASN A 221 10.94 29.32 4.99
CA ASN A 221 11.31 30.14 6.14
C ASN A 221 12.60 30.90 5.80
N GLY A 222 12.52 32.23 5.71
CA GLY A 222 13.58 33.12 5.22
C GLY A 222 14.96 32.87 5.84
N GLY A 223 15.75 31.98 5.24
CA GLY A 223 17.14 31.70 5.58
C GLY A 223 17.41 30.59 6.61
N VAL A 224 16.39 29.93 7.18
CA VAL A 224 16.60 28.84 8.17
C VAL A 224 16.65 27.48 7.47
N ARG A 225 17.63 26.64 7.83
CA ARG A 225 17.76 25.28 7.28
C ARG A 225 16.65 24.37 7.85
N GLU A 226 15.86 23.79 6.96
CA GLU A 226 14.76 22.89 7.30
C GLU A 226 15.29 21.56 7.84
N HIS A 227 14.65 21.03 8.87
CA HIS A 227 14.98 19.72 9.44
C HIS A 227 13.72 19.06 10.01
N MET A 228 13.77 17.73 10.15
CA MET A 228 12.71 17.00 10.84
C MET A 228 12.64 17.41 12.32
N GLN A 229 11.50 17.19 12.95
CA GLN A 229 11.30 17.37 14.39
C GLN A 229 11.08 16.02 15.04
N GLN A 230 11.60 15.83 16.25
CA GLN A 230 11.24 14.67 17.06
C GLN A 230 9.85 14.92 17.66
N VAL A 231 8.87 14.11 17.25
CA VAL A 231 7.47 14.20 17.70
C VAL A 231 7.12 13.14 18.73
N ARG A 232 7.95 12.08 18.87
CA ARG A 232 7.78 11.04 19.90
C ARG A 232 9.13 10.61 20.50
N ARG A 233 9.13 10.21 21.77
CA ARG A 233 10.31 9.71 22.51
C ARG A 233 10.37 8.17 22.62
N GLY A 234 9.56 7.47 21.83
CA GLY A 234 9.48 6.01 21.76
C GLY A 234 9.33 5.54 20.31
N ASN A 235 9.01 4.26 20.12
CA ASN A 235 8.71 3.67 18.80
C ASN A 235 9.83 3.82 17.74
N TYR A 236 11.04 3.39 18.12
CA TYR A 236 12.20 3.34 17.22
C TYR A 236 12.28 2.01 16.45
N SER A 237 12.99 2.01 15.32
CA SER A 237 13.23 0.81 14.50
C SER A 237 14.70 0.69 14.12
N ASN A 238 15.18 -0.55 14.05
CA ASN A 238 16.51 -0.84 13.51
C ASN A 238 16.55 -0.59 11.99
N GLY A 239 15.45 -0.87 11.29
CA GLY A 239 15.28 -0.55 9.87
C GLY A 239 14.98 0.93 9.58
N ASP A 240 15.02 1.27 8.31
CA ASP A 240 14.80 2.62 7.79
C ASP A 240 13.40 2.74 7.19
N VAL A 241 12.47 3.27 7.98
CA VAL A 241 11.09 3.49 7.58
C VAL A 241 10.90 4.95 7.21
N VAL A 242 10.34 5.21 6.03
CA VAL A 242 9.87 6.52 5.62
C VAL A 242 8.44 6.41 5.21
N MET A 243 7.62 7.33 5.71
CA MET A 243 6.20 7.35 5.45
C MET A 243 5.81 8.70 4.87
N PHE A 244 5.06 8.66 3.77
CA PHE A 244 4.40 9.80 3.16
C PHE A 244 2.90 9.77 3.50
N SER A 245 2.39 10.92 3.91
CA SER A 245 0.98 11.12 4.26
C SER A 245 0.49 12.50 3.83
N GLY A 246 -0.83 12.70 3.83
CA GLY A 246 -1.44 14.01 3.61
C GLY A 246 -2.25 14.45 4.83
N CYS A 247 -2.05 15.70 5.28
CA CYS A 247 -2.86 16.34 6.33
C CYS A 247 -3.52 17.61 5.79
N THR A 248 -4.55 18.16 6.45
CA THR A 248 -5.13 19.45 6.05
C THR A 248 -4.40 20.64 6.66
N ASP A 249 -4.37 21.76 5.95
CA ASP A 249 -3.63 22.99 6.31
C ASP A 249 -4.34 23.88 7.37
N SER A 250 -5.13 23.30 8.27
CA SER A 250 -6.03 24.00 9.21
C SER A 250 -5.34 24.61 10.44
N GLY A 251 -4.06 24.97 10.32
CA GLY A 251 -3.37 25.80 11.30
C GLY A 251 -2.12 25.15 11.91
N THR A 252 -1.12 25.99 12.10
CA THR A 252 0.23 25.71 12.54
C THR A 252 0.28 25.12 13.97
N SER A 253 0.96 23.98 14.11
CA SER A 253 1.79 23.54 15.24
C SER A 253 1.37 23.90 16.69
N ALA A 254 0.59 23.01 17.29
CA ALA A 254 0.73 22.49 18.67
C ALA A 254 -0.30 21.35 18.88
N ASP A 255 -1.46 21.50 18.23
CA ASP A 255 -2.58 20.56 18.27
C ASP A 255 -2.88 20.03 16.85
N VAL A 256 -2.00 19.20 16.28
CA VAL A 256 -2.20 18.65 14.93
C VAL A 256 -3.25 17.50 14.96
N HIS A 257 -4.46 17.84 15.38
CA HIS A 257 -5.65 16.98 15.44
C HIS A 257 -6.77 17.46 14.49
N ASN A 258 -6.48 18.39 13.58
CA ASN A 258 -7.46 18.89 12.61
C ASN A 258 -7.23 18.26 11.23
N GLY A 259 -7.91 17.14 10.98
CA GLY A 259 -7.90 16.45 9.68
C GLY A 259 -9.06 16.85 8.76
N GLY A 260 -8.92 16.48 7.49
CA GLY A 260 -9.97 16.52 6.49
C GLY A 260 -9.73 15.44 5.44
N HIS A 261 -10.70 15.28 4.52
CA HIS A 261 -10.78 14.16 3.58
C HIS A 261 -9.50 13.96 2.74
N ALA A 262 -8.81 12.84 2.96
CA ALA A 262 -7.70 12.36 2.13
C ALA A 262 -8.27 11.58 0.92
N ASN A 263 -8.90 12.30 -0.02
CA ASN A 263 -9.47 11.72 -1.24
C ASN A 263 -8.39 11.48 -2.30
N GLY A 264 -7.50 10.50 -2.07
CA GLY A 264 -6.43 10.14 -3.01
C GLY A 264 -5.29 11.16 -3.09
N ALA A 265 -5.23 12.11 -2.13
CA ALA A 265 -4.34 13.25 -2.21
C ALA A 265 -2.88 12.85 -1.96
N ALA A 266 -2.63 11.95 -1.00
CA ALA A 266 -1.29 11.47 -0.69
C ALA A 266 -0.74 10.59 -1.82
N THR A 267 -1.58 9.74 -2.41
CA THR A 267 -1.26 8.88 -3.54
C THR A 267 -0.93 9.73 -4.77
N LEU A 268 -1.78 10.70 -5.11
CA LEU A 268 -1.56 11.60 -6.25
C LEU A 268 -0.26 12.41 -6.08
N ALA A 269 -0.04 12.96 -4.89
CA ALA A 269 1.16 13.69 -4.52
C ALA A 269 2.43 12.85 -4.71
N PHE A 270 2.43 11.65 -4.14
CA PHE A 270 3.60 10.78 -4.15
C PHE A 270 3.90 10.26 -5.56
N THR A 271 2.88 9.80 -6.28
CA THR A 271 3.03 9.32 -7.66
C THR A 271 3.50 10.41 -8.61
N TRP A 272 2.95 11.62 -8.49
CA TRP A 272 3.46 12.77 -9.23
C TRP A 272 4.92 13.05 -8.91
N SER A 273 5.31 12.99 -7.63
CA SER A 273 6.71 13.18 -7.22
C SER A 273 7.63 12.17 -7.90
N LEU A 274 7.31 10.88 -7.81
CA LEU A 274 8.12 9.83 -8.42
C LEU A 274 8.35 10.05 -9.92
N LEU A 275 7.35 10.56 -10.63
CA LEU A 275 7.42 10.78 -12.07
C LEU A 275 8.13 12.07 -12.47
N ASN A 276 8.12 13.10 -11.62
CA ASN A 276 8.52 14.47 -12.02
C ASN A 276 9.72 15.04 -11.27
N THR A 277 10.21 14.34 -10.24
CA THR A 277 11.23 14.88 -9.32
C THR A 277 12.48 14.00 -9.22
N HIS A 278 12.84 13.32 -10.31
CA HIS A 278 14.02 12.47 -10.33
C HIS A 278 15.28 13.24 -9.90
N GLY A 279 16.03 12.68 -8.93
CA GLY A 279 17.23 13.30 -8.36
C GLY A 279 16.94 14.43 -7.34
N PHE A 280 15.68 14.75 -7.05
CA PHE A 280 15.34 15.78 -6.10
C PHE A 280 15.57 15.31 -4.67
N SER A 281 15.83 16.26 -3.78
CA SER A 281 15.89 16.01 -2.36
C SER A 281 14.50 15.76 -1.75
N TYR A 282 14.45 15.15 -0.57
CA TYR A 282 13.21 15.01 0.21
C TYR A 282 12.49 16.35 0.37
N LEU A 283 13.23 17.43 0.68
CA LEU A 283 12.68 18.77 0.82
C LEU A 283 12.03 19.26 -0.48
N ASN A 284 12.74 19.15 -1.60
CA ASN A 284 12.25 19.61 -2.90
C ASN A 284 11.01 18.83 -3.34
N ILE A 285 10.97 17.52 -3.08
CA ILE A 285 9.79 16.68 -3.32
C ILE A 285 8.59 17.24 -2.56
N LEU A 286 8.71 17.44 -1.25
CA LEU A 286 7.58 17.89 -0.43
C LEU A 286 7.11 19.29 -0.81
N LEU A 287 8.04 20.23 -1.08
CA LEU A 287 7.70 21.58 -1.51
C LEU A 287 7.00 21.61 -2.86
N LYS A 288 7.52 20.88 -3.86
CA LYS A 288 6.92 20.81 -5.21
C LYS A 288 5.58 20.10 -5.19
N THR A 289 5.47 19.02 -4.43
CA THR A 289 4.19 18.33 -4.23
C THR A 289 3.15 19.26 -3.63
N ARG A 290 3.51 20.04 -2.60
CA ARG A 290 2.61 21.02 -1.98
C ARG A 290 2.16 22.07 -2.99
N GLU A 291 3.09 22.56 -3.81
CA GLU A 291 2.80 23.52 -4.89
C GLU A 291 1.75 22.95 -5.88
N GLU A 292 1.93 21.71 -6.33
CA GLU A 292 1.03 21.05 -7.27
C GLU A 292 -0.35 20.74 -6.68
N LEU A 293 -0.40 20.31 -5.41
CA LEU A 293 -1.67 20.15 -4.70
C LEU A 293 -2.44 21.49 -4.68
N ARG A 294 -1.77 22.59 -4.37
CA ARG A 294 -2.39 23.92 -4.38
C ARG A 294 -2.90 24.35 -5.75
N LYS A 295 -2.14 24.11 -6.82
CA LYS A 295 -2.58 24.39 -8.20
C LYS A 295 -3.87 23.65 -8.57
N LYS A 296 -4.07 22.46 -7.98
CA LYS A 296 -5.28 21.63 -8.15
C LYS A 296 -6.39 21.95 -7.14
N GLY A 297 -6.30 23.06 -6.40
CA GLY A 297 -7.28 23.46 -5.40
C GLY A 297 -7.34 22.53 -4.17
N ARG A 298 -6.30 21.72 -3.95
CA ARG A 298 -6.22 20.78 -2.82
C ARG A 298 -5.65 21.50 -1.60
N VAL A 299 -6.31 21.29 -0.46
CA VAL A 299 -5.93 21.87 0.85
C VAL A 299 -4.98 20.99 1.64
N GLN A 300 -4.66 19.81 1.10
CA GLN A 300 -3.76 18.86 1.73
C GLN A 300 -2.29 19.35 1.68
N VAL A 301 -1.56 19.06 2.74
CA VAL A 301 -0.13 19.32 2.91
C VAL A 301 0.59 17.97 2.98
N PRO A 302 1.62 17.76 2.14
CA PRO A 302 2.46 16.57 2.23
C PRO A 302 3.23 16.56 3.55
N GLN A 303 3.20 15.43 4.22
CA GLN A 303 3.96 15.18 5.43
C GLN A 303 4.86 13.96 5.25
N LEU A 304 6.03 14.04 5.88
CA LEU A 304 7.03 13.00 5.89
C LEU A 304 7.30 12.60 7.34
N THR A 305 7.09 11.33 7.67
CA THR A 305 7.49 10.77 8.97
C THR A 305 8.51 9.65 8.78
N SER A 306 9.35 9.41 9.78
CA SER A 306 10.45 8.44 9.65
C SER A 306 10.91 7.85 10.98
N SER A 307 11.46 6.64 10.92
CA SER A 307 12.12 5.96 12.06
C SER A 307 13.43 6.63 12.48
N LYS A 308 14.05 7.42 11.60
CA LYS A 308 15.32 8.13 11.86
C LYS A 308 15.22 9.58 11.34
N PRO A 309 16.00 10.54 11.88
CA PRO A 309 15.96 11.91 11.40
C PRO A 309 16.66 11.99 10.04
N ILE A 310 15.92 12.19 8.95
CA ILE A 310 16.46 12.27 7.58
C ILE A 310 17.09 13.64 7.34
N ASP A 311 18.23 13.67 6.64
CA ASP A 311 18.74 14.90 6.03
C ASP A 311 17.89 15.26 4.81
N LEU A 312 16.98 16.23 4.99
CA LEU A 312 15.99 16.61 3.97
C LEU A 312 16.62 17.13 2.67
N TYR A 313 17.90 17.49 2.67
CA TYR A 313 18.62 17.99 1.50
C TYR A 313 19.26 16.89 0.64
N LYS A 314 19.17 15.63 1.07
CA LYS A 314 19.70 14.49 0.31
C LYS A 314 18.68 13.98 -0.69
N PRO A 315 19.13 13.43 -1.84
CA PRO A 315 18.22 12.85 -2.83
C PRO A 315 17.30 11.79 -2.22
N PHE A 316 16.03 11.84 -2.60
CA PHE A 316 15.08 10.78 -2.26
C PHE A 316 15.38 9.51 -3.04
N SER A 317 15.22 8.37 -2.38
CA SER A 317 15.30 7.05 -3.01
C SER A 317 14.34 6.07 -2.33
N LEU A 318 13.77 5.19 -3.15
CA LEU A 318 13.03 4.01 -2.68
C LEU A 318 13.97 2.89 -2.18
N PHE A 319 15.25 2.99 -2.49
CA PHE A 319 16.31 2.03 -2.16
C PHE A 319 17.37 2.66 -1.29
N GLY A 320 18.21 1.82 -0.69
CA GLY A 320 19.29 2.27 0.17
C GLY A 320 18.80 2.73 1.54
N MET A 321 19.75 2.80 2.46
CA MET A 321 19.50 3.39 3.77
C MET A 321 19.23 4.88 3.64
N VAL A 322 18.43 5.42 4.56
CA VAL A 322 18.22 6.87 4.60
C VAL A 322 19.51 7.55 5.00
N THR A 323 19.79 8.69 4.37
CA THR A 323 20.87 9.56 4.85
C THR A 323 20.34 10.36 6.03
N VAL A 324 20.90 10.11 7.21
CA VAL A 324 20.47 10.74 8.46
C VAL A 324 21.05 12.14 8.63
N ASN A 325 20.31 13.01 9.29
CA ASN A 325 20.81 14.25 9.85
C ASN A 325 21.61 13.95 11.12
N ALA A 326 22.95 13.98 11.01
CA ALA A 326 23.85 13.62 12.09
C ALA A 326 23.65 14.47 13.37
N SER A 327 23.26 15.75 13.25
CA SER A 327 23.05 16.60 14.42
C SER A 327 21.87 16.16 15.27
N MET A 328 20.95 15.37 14.72
CA MET A 328 19.75 14.88 15.40
C MET A 328 19.88 13.43 15.90
N MET A 329 20.97 12.74 15.59
CA MET A 329 21.12 11.32 15.95
C MET A 329 21.20 11.08 17.47
N HIS A 330 21.49 12.10 18.27
CA HIS A 330 21.43 12.03 19.73
C HIS A 330 20.00 11.75 20.27
N PHE A 331 18.95 11.99 19.46
CA PHE A 331 17.56 11.64 19.80
C PHE A 331 17.21 10.16 19.54
N VAL A 332 18.09 9.40 18.88
CA VAL A 332 17.89 7.97 18.57
C VAL A 332 18.68 7.15 19.60
N PRO A 333 18.09 6.18 20.31
CA PRO A 333 18.85 5.33 21.22
C PRO A 333 19.93 4.52 20.49
N GLN A 334 21.10 4.33 21.12
CA GLN A 334 22.27 3.70 20.49
C GLN A 334 21.97 2.36 19.83
N GLN A 335 21.12 1.53 20.44
CA GLN A 335 20.74 0.22 19.89
C GLN A 335 20.10 0.30 18.50
N PHE A 336 19.44 1.41 18.15
CA PHE A 336 18.79 1.63 16.86
C PHE A 336 19.63 2.45 15.87
N GLN A 337 20.86 2.82 16.25
CA GLN A 337 21.78 3.55 15.35
C GLN A 337 22.67 2.61 14.53
N GLN A 338 22.61 1.31 14.79
CA GLN A 338 23.49 0.32 14.18
C GLN A 338 23.28 0.25 12.66
N ARG A 339 24.39 0.24 11.93
CA ARG A 339 24.40 -0.04 10.49
C ARG A 339 24.95 -1.45 10.25
N PRO A 340 24.41 -2.19 9.27
CA PRO A 340 24.98 -3.49 8.92
C PRO A 340 26.41 -3.30 8.41
N GLN A 341 27.32 -4.15 8.86
CA GLN A 341 28.72 -4.13 8.42
C GLN A 341 28.87 -4.56 6.95
N ASN A 342 28.01 -5.48 6.48
CA ASN A 342 28.02 -6.03 5.13
C ASN A 342 26.65 -5.82 4.48
N LEU A 343 26.46 -4.69 3.81
CA LEU A 343 25.34 -4.50 2.90
C LEU A 343 25.72 -5.05 1.52
N PRO A 344 24.86 -5.89 0.90
CA PRO A 344 25.07 -6.28 -0.48
C PRO A 344 25.20 -5.04 -1.38
N PRO A 345 26.04 -5.07 -2.44
CA PRO A 345 26.10 -4.00 -3.42
C PRO A 345 24.69 -3.70 -3.93
N GLN A 346 24.21 -2.49 -3.67
CA GLN A 346 22.91 -2.06 -4.17
C GLN A 346 23.11 -1.48 -5.56
N ALA A 347 23.35 -2.36 -6.54
CA ALA A 347 23.32 -1.94 -7.93
C ALA A 347 21.87 -1.60 -8.28
N MET A 348 21.58 -0.29 -8.25
CA MET A 348 20.39 0.24 -8.87
C MET A 348 20.43 -0.11 -10.35
N PRO A 349 19.29 -0.41 -10.99
CA PRO A 349 19.20 -0.15 -12.43
C PRO A 349 19.74 1.27 -12.66
N PRO A 350 20.64 1.50 -13.64
CA PRO A 350 20.91 2.87 -14.04
C PRO A 350 19.55 3.52 -14.30
N PRO A 351 19.30 4.77 -13.86
CA PRO A 351 18.09 5.46 -14.26
C PRO A 351 18.12 5.54 -15.77
N ALA A 352 17.47 4.59 -16.45
CA ALA A 352 17.12 4.78 -17.84
C ALA A 352 16.37 6.10 -17.85
N GLY A 353 16.79 7.05 -18.67
CA GLY A 353 16.04 8.29 -18.84
C GLY A 353 14.58 7.89 -19.06
N TYR A 354 13.74 8.13 -18.05
CA TYR A 354 12.39 7.59 -18.06
C TYR A 354 11.68 8.19 -19.28
N PRO A 355 10.97 7.38 -20.08
CA PRO A 355 10.23 7.92 -21.21
C PRO A 355 9.27 9.00 -20.72
N ALA A 356 9.15 10.08 -21.50
CA ALA A 356 8.25 11.18 -21.20
C ALA A 356 6.84 10.66 -20.90
N TYR A 357 6.23 11.17 -19.84
CA TYR A 357 4.87 10.83 -19.42
C TYR A 357 3.89 10.97 -20.59
N ALA A 358 3.26 9.85 -20.98
CA ALA A 358 2.07 9.85 -21.82
C ALA A 358 0.87 9.68 -20.88
N PRO A 359 0.05 10.73 -20.65
CA PRO A 359 -1.17 10.58 -19.88
C PRO A 359 -2.08 9.55 -20.55
N PRO A 360 -2.85 8.77 -19.77
CA PRO A 360 -3.96 8.00 -20.35
C PRO A 360 -4.92 8.97 -21.06
N PRO A 361 -5.57 8.53 -22.16
CA PRO A 361 -6.51 9.39 -22.88
C PRO A 361 -7.60 9.88 -21.91
N PRO A 362 -8.02 11.15 -22.01
CA PRO A 362 -9.09 11.67 -21.15
C PRO A 362 -10.36 10.85 -21.39
N GLN A 363 -10.75 10.05 -20.40
CA GLN A 363 -12.05 9.38 -20.42
C GLN A 363 -13.10 10.42 -20.05
N GLY A 364 -14.03 10.62 -20.98
CA GLY A 364 -15.17 11.51 -20.81
C GLY A 364 -15.92 11.20 -19.53
N TYR A 365 -16.35 12.27 -18.87
CA TYR A 365 -17.28 12.24 -17.75
C TYR A 365 -18.49 11.39 -18.13
N TYR A 366 -18.68 10.23 -17.50
CA TYR A 366 -19.98 9.55 -17.55
C TYR A 366 -20.86 10.21 -16.48
N PRO A 367 -21.86 11.03 -16.86
CA PRO A 367 -22.83 11.50 -15.89
C PRO A 367 -23.60 10.29 -15.33
N PRO A 368 -24.01 10.34 -14.05
CA PRO A 368 -24.84 9.29 -13.47
C PRO A 368 -26.15 9.15 -14.27
N PRO A 369 -26.75 7.95 -14.34
CA PRO A 369 -28.03 7.76 -15.02
C PRO A 369 -29.08 8.70 -14.41
N GLN A 370 -29.62 9.61 -15.22
CA GLN A 370 -30.76 10.42 -14.83
C GLN A 370 -31.99 9.52 -14.81
N ASP A 371 -32.77 9.62 -13.74
CA ASP A 371 -34.06 8.94 -13.55
C ASP A 371 -34.96 9.09 -14.79
N GLN A 372 -35.03 8.05 -15.62
CA GLN A 372 -36.03 7.96 -16.67
C GLN A 372 -37.34 7.47 -16.05
N ARG A 373 -38.20 8.44 -15.75
CA ARG A 373 -39.65 8.21 -15.69
C ARG A 373 -40.08 7.58 -17.01
N TRP A 374 -40.78 6.46 -16.91
CA TRP A 374 -41.37 5.75 -18.03
C TRP A 374 -42.44 6.63 -18.70
N SER A 375 -42.28 6.92 -19.99
CA SER A 375 -43.37 7.38 -20.84
C SER A 375 -43.27 6.70 -22.21
N HIS A 376 -44.31 5.95 -22.55
CA HIS A 376 -44.49 5.22 -23.80
C HIS A 376 -44.42 6.13 -25.05
N GLY A 377 -43.75 5.63 -26.10
CA GLY A 377 -43.88 6.15 -27.46
C GLY A 377 -42.82 5.61 -28.42
N TYR A 378 -43.20 4.68 -29.31
CA TYR A 378 -42.48 4.41 -30.57
C TYR A 378 -42.75 5.57 -31.55
N PRO A 379 -41.83 5.95 -32.49
CA PRO A 379 -41.62 5.17 -33.72
C PRO A 379 -40.23 5.25 -34.45
N ALA A 380 -40.04 4.24 -35.34
CA ALA A 380 -39.46 4.22 -36.70
C ALA A 380 -38.01 4.63 -37.06
N GLU A 381 -37.29 3.63 -37.61
CA GLU A 381 -36.38 3.59 -38.78
C GLU A 381 -35.21 4.59 -38.99
N GLY A 382 -34.00 4.03 -39.21
CA GLY A 382 -33.12 4.46 -40.31
C GLY A 382 -31.62 4.68 -40.04
N VAL A 383 -30.80 3.94 -40.80
CA VAL A 383 -29.42 4.21 -41.29
C VAL A 383 -28.21 3.57 -40.54
N PRO A 384 -27.35 2.78 -41.23
CA PRO A 384 -26.22 2.03 -40.66
C PRO A 384 -24.88 2.80 -40.69
N VAL A 385 -24.01 2.56 -39.70
CA VAL A 385 -22.65 3.14 -39.62
C VAL A 385 -21.63 2.23 -40.32
N GLN A 386 -20.89 2.81 -41.26
CA GLN A 386 -19.81 2.21 -42.05
C GLN A 386 -18.56 1.89 -41.21
N GLY A 387 -17.88 0.79 -41.57
CA GLY A 387 -16.68 0.28 -40.90
C GLY A 387 -15.39 1.07 -41.13
N ILE A 388 -14.44 0.91 -40.21
CA ILE A 388 -13.09 1.48 -40.26
C ILE A 388 -12.09 0.37 -40.66
N PRO A 389 -11.15 0.61 -41.59
CA PRO A 389 -10.32 -0.41 -42.23
C PRO A 389 -9.08 -0.83 -41.42
N LEU A 390 -8.76 -2.14 -41.49
CA LEU A 390 -7.52 -2.75 -40.99
C LEU A 390 -6.31 -2.33 -41.86
N GLN A 391 -5.34 -1.62 -41.28
CA GLN A 391 -4.06 -1.35 -41.93
C GLN A 391 -3.15 -2.58 -41.87
N ARG A 392 -2.81 -3.10 -43.05
CA ARG A 392 -1.70 -4.04 -43.29
C ARG A 392 -0.36 -3.32 -43.07
N THR A 393 0.53 -3.91 -42.29
CA THR A 393 1.97 -3.64 -42.37
C THR A 393 2.68 -4.84 -42.98
N THR A 394 3.51 -4.54 -43.96
CA THR A 394 4.23 -5.46 -44.85
C THR A 394 5.41 -6.15 -44.17
N LEU A 395 5.60 -7.40 -44.61
CA LEU A 395 6.58 -8.40 -44.17
C LEU A 395 8.04 -7.97 -44.37
N GLY A 396 8.85 -8.13 -43.32
CA GLY A 396 10.31 -8.28 -43.38
C GLY A 396 10.69 -9.72 -43.04
N VAL A 397 11.54 -10.32 -43.88
CA VAL A 397 11.98 -11.72 -43.90
C VAL A 397 12.69 -12.14 -42.59
N PRO A 398 12.37 -13.31 -41.98
CA PRO A 398 13.13 -13.84 -40.84
C PRO A 398 14.30 -14.74 -41.28
N GLN A 399 15.45 -14.58 -40.63
CA GLN A 399 16.60 -15.48 -40.69
C GLN A 399 16.31 -16.77 -39.89
N ASN A 400 16.72 -17.93 -40.43
CA ASN A 400 16.54 -19.26 -39.84
C ASN A 400 17.25 -19.42 -38.48
N PRO A 401 16.62 -20.01 -37.46
CA PRO A 401 17.32 -20.54 -36.28
C PRO A 401 17.82 -21.99 -36.52
N PRO A 402 18.89 -22.42 -35.82
CA PRO A 402 19.54 -23.72 -36.05
C PRO A 402 18.72 -24.92 -35.56
N SER A 403 18.85 -26.01 -36.32
CA SER A 403 18.17 -27.29 -36.20
C SER A 403 18.70 -28.16 -35.06
N GLN A 404 18.01 -28.24 -33.92
CA GLN A 404 18.04 -29.40 -33.02
C GLN A 404 16.69 -29.51 -32.31
N TYR A 405 16.06 -30.68 -32.44
CA TYR A 405 14.98 -31.32 -31.64
C TYR A 405 13.93 -31.98 -32.54
N SER A 406 13.85 -33.30 -32.43
CA SER A 406 12.99 -34.23 -33.19
C SER A 406 11.50 -34.04 -32.89
N PRO A 407 10.60 -34.37 -33.83
CA PRO A 407 9.16 -34.18 -33.66
C PRO A 407 8.52 -35.20 -32.70
N ALA A 408 7.51 -34.74 -31.95
CA ALA A 408 6.69 -35.55 -31.05
C ALA A 408 5.73 -36.50 -31.80
N PRO A 409 5.42 -37.69 -31.25
CA PRO A 409 4.48 -38.64 -31.87
C PRO A 409 3.00 -38.24 -31.63
N PRO A 410 2.07 -38.70 -32.49
CA PRO A 410 0.67 -38.27 -32.47
C PRO A 410 -0.16 -38.90 -31.35
N ALA A 411 -1.23 -38.18 -30.98
CA ALA A 411 -2.15 -38.51 -29.91
C ALA A 411 -2.94 -39.80 -30.16
N GLY A 412 -2.87 -40.74 -29.21
CA GLY A 412 -3.65 -41.98 -29.20
C GLY A 412 -3.88 -42.50 -27.78
N GLN A 413 -5.15 -42.54 -27.39
CA GLN A 413 -5.83 -43.42 -26.43
C GLN A 413 -5.07 -43.87 -25.17
N TYR A 414 -5.49 -43.36 -24.00
CA TYR A 414 -5.24 -44.02 -22.71
C TYR A 414 -6.53 -44.20 -21.91
N ALA A 415 -6.80 -45.48 -21.61
CA ALA A 415 -7.84 -45.99 -20.73
C ALA A 415 -7.56 -45.65 -19.24
N PRO A 416 -8.57 -45.65 -18.35
CA PRO A 416 -8.40 -45.21 -16.97
C PRO A 416 -7.63 -46.25 -16.12
N ARG A 417 -6.57 -45.81 -15.43
CA ARG A 417 -5.84 -46.60 -14.43
C ARG A 417 -6.56 -46.56 -13.07
N GLN A 418 -6.70 -47.72 -12.46
CA GLN A 418 -7.21 -47.93 -11.09
C GLN A 418 -6.28 -47.31 -10.03
N PRO A 419 -6.81 -46.88 -8.86
CA PRO A 419 -6.02 -46.31 -7.78
C PRO A 419 -5.23 -47.39 -7.00
N GLN A 420 -3.93 -47.14 -6.80
CA GLN A 420 -3.06 -47.92 -5.93
C GLN A 420 -3.39 -47.67 -4.44
N GLN A 421 -3.56 -48.75 -3.69
CA GLN A 421 -3.75 -48.76 -2.24
C GLN A 421 -2.46 -48.36 -1.52
N VAL A 422 -2.57 -47.44 -0.55
CA VAL A 422 -1.50 -47.03 0.37
C VAL A 422 -1.68 -47.79 1.69
N PRO A 423 -0.65 -48.46 2.26
CA PRO A 423 -0.77 -49.15 3.54
C PRO A 423 -0.75 -48.18 4.74
N PRO A 424 -1.45 -48.49 5.85
CA PRO A 424 -1.58 -47.59 6.99
C PRO A 424 -0.30 -47.51 7.84
N ALA A 425 0.05 -46.28 8.24
CA ALA A 425 1.14 -46.00 9.16
C ALA A 425 0.83 -46.50 10.58
N GLN A 426 1.77 -47.25 11.16
CA GLN A 426 1.72 -47.71 12.55
C GLN A 426 2.09 -46.56 13.49
N TYR A 427 1.19 -46.21 14.41
CA TYR A 427 1.44 -45.28 15.52
C TYR A 427 2.05 -46.05 16.70
N THR A 428 3.30 -45.78 17.03
CA THR A 428 3.89 -46.20 18.32
C THR A 428 3.74 -45.09 19.35
N PHE A 429 2.89 -45.31 20.34
CA PHE A 429 2.79 -44.52 21.57
C PHE A 429 4.01 -44.79 22.45
N SER A 430 4.76 -43.75 22.79
CA SER A 430 5.75 -43.79 23.89
C SER A 430 5.19 -43.02 25.08
N SER A 431 4.76 -43.77 26.10
CA SER A 431 4.37 -43.29 27.42
C SER A 431 5.59 -42.80 28.21
N VAL A 432 5.55 -41.57 28.71
CA VAL A 432 6.45 -41.08 29.76
C VAL A 432 5.65 -41.08 31.09
N PRO A 433 6.17 -41.68 32.19
CA PRO A 433 5.48 -41.76 33.47
C PRO A 433 5.66 -40.49 34.32
N PRO A 434 4.82 -40.27 35.34
CA PRO A 434 4.71 -38.98 36.02
C PRO A 434 5.70 -38.82 37.17
N ARG A 435 6.18 -37.58 37.36
CA ARG A 435 6.34 -36.90 38.64
C ARG A 435 6.53 -35.40 38.43
#